data_AF-A0A961D811-F1
#
_entry.id   AF-A0A961D811-F1
#
_cell.length_a   1.000
_cell.length_b   1.000
_cell.length_c   1.000
_cell.angle_alpha   90.00
_cell.angle_beta   90.00
_cell.angle_gamma   90.00
#
_symmetry.space_group_name_H-M   'P 1'
#
loop_
_entity.id
_entity.type
_entity.pdbx_description
1 polymer ?
#
loop_
_entity_poly.entity_id
_entity_poly.type
_entity_poly.pdbx_seq_one_letter_code
_entity_poly.pdbx_strand_id
1 'polypeptide(L)'
;MKRASLNAMTFRPTVMLLMAAAALQAEPLSVQITKISGEPMPGFLIGAEKDGLLISDAPNGGNSIKLPMASIRDMTVDEPKGWSQAQQNYAAGNYSEAEKQFAQLGDEFVKLVPMQDGYGSLARLYQFLCLQKLGRYADLSKAMNQQLANPLNFGPHYTEDFVDLEGWNWLGKEDWQALGTFIKKFEDVNPLKLPQAPFKRLRSSRLASLCYLRAVWNERGQKQPDLALMDYHRALTLDLGSDSGLVRRSAIAALLITEAKIAAAPNDERLAKQAKSLALVCRDLGGPGALPKEFEKYLK
;
A
#
# COMPACT_ATOMS: atom_id res chain seq x y z
N MET A 1 -32.13 -61.33 43.98
CA MET A 1 -30.81 -60.81 44.39
C MET A 1 -29.95 -60.57 43.15
N LYS A 2 -29.96 -59.35 42.61
CA LYS A 2 -29.13 -58.91 41.47
C LYS A 2 -28.03 -58.00 42.03
N ARG A 3 -26.76 -58.38 41.93
CA ARG A 3 -25.60 -57.53 42.25
C ARG A 3 -25.22 -56.76 40.98
N ALA A 4 -25.31 -55.45 41.02
CA ALA A 4 -24.84 -54.54 39.99
C ALA A 4 -23.33 -54.33 40.13
N SER A 5 -22.58 -54.48 39.03
CA SER A 5 -21.14 -54.17 38.98
C SER A 5 -20.94 -52.68 38.68
N LEU A 6 -20.18 -51.99 39.55
CA LEU A 6 -19.66 -50.65 39.28
C LEU A 6 -18.55 -50.73 38.23
N ASN A 7 -18.73 -50.04 37.10
CA ASN A 7 -17.67 -49.76 36.14
C ASN A 7 -16.88 -48.52 36.61
N ALA A 8 -15.59 -48.71 36.85
CA ALA A 8 -14.64 -47.64 37.13
C ALA A 8 -14.36 -46.83 35.85
N MET A 9 -14.68 -45.55 35.87
CA MET A 9 -14.42 -44.62 34.77
C MET A 9 -13.01 -44.04 34.96
N THR A 10 -12.07 -44.47 34.12
CA THR A 10 -10.69 -43.98 34.07
C THR A 10 -10.64 -42.54 33.56
N PHE A 11 -10.24 -41.61 34.43
CA PHE A 11 -9.92 -40.22 34.09
C PHE A 11 -8.60 -40.19 33.29
N ARG A 12 -8.64 -39.70 32.05
CA ARG A 12 -7.43 -39.37 31.28
C ARG A 12 -7.07 -37.89 31.53
N PRO A 13 -5.83 -37.56 31.93
CA PRO A 13 -5.42 -36.16 32.01
C PRO A 13 -5.13 -35.65 30.59
N THR A 14 -5.86 -34.62 30.19
CA THR A 14 -5.58 -33.82 28.99
C THR A 14 -4.28 -33.08 29.22
N VAL A 15 -3.20 -33.50 28.54
CA VAL A 15 -1.96 -32.75 28.46
C VAL A 15 -2.23 -31.50 27.62
N MET A 16 -2.38 -30.34 28.28
CA MET A 16 -2.28 -29.04 27.61
C MET A 16 -0.83 -28.85 27.16
N LEU A 17 -0.60 -28.99 25.86
CA LEU A 17 0.65 -28.60 25.22
C LEU A 17 0.70 -27.06 25.22
N LEU A 18 1.46 -26.48 26.15
CA LEU A 18 1.82 -25.06 26.11
C LEU A 18 2.70 -24.86 24.87
N MET A 19 2.14 -24.31 23.80
CA MET A 19 2.92 -23.74 22.70
C MET A 19 3.64 -22.51 23.26
N ALA A 20 4.91 -22.66 23.64
CA ALA A 20 5.78 -21.52 23.86
C ALA A 20 5.96 -20.80 22.53
N ALA A 21 5.28 -19.67 22.38
CA ALA A 21 5.61 -18.72 21.32
C ALA A 21 7.02 -18.21 21.61
N ALA A 22 8.02 -18.77 20.91
CA ALA A 22 9.33 -18.15 20.82
C ALA A 22 9.10 -16.78 20.18
N ALA A 23 9.22 -15.72 20.98
CA ALA A 23 9.32 -14.37 20.45
C ALA A 23 10.57 -14.36 19.56
N LEU A 24 10.39 -14.37 18.24
CA LEU A 24 11.46 -14.03 17.31
C LEU A 24 11.89 -12.61 17.68
N GLN A 25 12.99 -12.48 18.43
CA GLN A 25 13.71 -11.23 18.45
C GLN A 25 14.29 -11.04 17.05
N ALA A 26 13.94 -9.91 16.44
CA ALA A 26 14.55 -9.47 15.19
C ALA A 26 16.07 -9.47 15.33
N GLU A 27 16.77 -9.92 14.29
CA GLU A 27 18.22 -9.85 14.27
C GLU A 27 18.65 -8.37 14.32
N PRO A 28 19.49 -7.97 15.29
CA PRO A 28 20.04 -6.61 15.33
C PRO A 28 20.75 -6.25 14.03
N LEU A 29 20.55 -5.03 13.53
CA LEU A 29 21.19 -4.58 12.31
C LEU A 29 22.57 -3.99 12.59
N SER A 30 23.61 -4.50 11.94
CA SER A 30 24.92 -3.88 11.99
C SER A 30 24.83 -2.42 11.55
N VAL A 31 25.47 -1.53 12.30
CA VAL A 31 25.47 -0.10 12.03
C VAL A 31 26.84 0.50 12.31
N GLN A 32 27.28 1.39 11.42
CA GLN A 32 28.44 2.24 11.59
C GLN A 32 27.96 3.66 11.86
N ILE A 33 28.20 4.17 13.06
CA ILE A 33 27.77 5.51 13.46
C ILE A 33 29.00 6.40 13.54
N THR A 34 28.95 7.59 12.94
CA THR A 34 29.95 8.62 13.20
C THR A 34 29.37 9.66 14.14
N LYS A 35 29.99 9.84 15.31
CA LYS A 35 29.58 10.88 16.27
C LYS A 35 29.91 12.28 15.76
N ILE A 36 29.31 13.32 16.35
CA ILE A 36 29.67 14.72 16.08
C ILE A 36 31.16 15.00 16.33
N SER A 37 31.77 14.31 17.30
CA SER A 37 33.22 14.38 17.54
C SER A 37 34.08 13.84 16.38
N GLY A 38 33.47 13.17 15.40
CA GLY A 38 34.16 12.48 14.30
C GLY A 38 34.59 11.05 14.64
N GLU A 39 34.37 10.60 15.87
CA GLU A 39 34.69 9.23 16.30
C GLU A 39 33.72 8.21 15.65
N PRO A 40 34.22 7.19 14.93
CA PRO A 40 33.40 6.10 14.45
C PRO A 40 33.05 5.14 15.60
N MET A 41 31.82 4.63 15.57
CA MET A 41 31.27 3.71 16.55
C MET A 41 30.54 2.58 15.82
N PRO A 42 31.16 1.40 15.67
CA PRO A 42 30.45 0.21 15.21
C PRO A 42 29.49 -0.27 16.31
N GLY A 43 28.39 -0.88 15.90
CA GLY A 43 27.47 -1.54 16.82
C GLY A 43 26.34 -2.23 16.10
N PHE A 44 25.34 -2.62 16.88
CA PHE A 44 24.13 -3.28 16.40
C PHE A 44 22.90 -2.48 16.83
N LEU A 45 22.14 -2.02 15.85
CA LEU A 45 20.90 -1.30 16.03
C LEU A 45 19.77 -2.28 16.44
N ILE A 46 19.24 -2.09 17.64
CA ILE A 46 18.17 -2.93 18.21
C ILE A 46 16.83 -2.22 18.34
N GLY A 47 16.83 -0.89 18.20
CA GLY A 47 15.65 -0.06 18.40
C GLY A 47 15.92 1.42 18.12
N ALA A 48 14.86 2.17 17.90
CA ALA A 48 14.89 3.62 17.80
C ALA A 48 13.77 4.22 18.67
N GLU A 49 14.07 5.36 19.27
CA GLU A 49 13.13 6.20 20.01
C GLU A 49 13.14 7.61 19.42
N LYS A 50 12.23 8.46 19.88
CA LYS A 50 12.09 9.83 19.37
C LYS A 50 13.37 10.67 19.49
N ASP A 51 14.21 10.40 20.49
CA ASP A 51 15.38 11.19 20.87
C ASP A 51 16.70 10.40 20.81
N GLY A 52 16.71 9.14 20.40
CA GLY A 52 17.94 8.34 20.30
C GLY A 52 17.80 6.96 19.67
N LEU A 53 18.93 6.34 19.36
CA LEU A 53 19.02 4.93 18.95
C LEU A 53 19.39 4.05 20.13
N LEU A 54 18.90 2.83 20.13
CA LEU A 54 19.34 1.79 21.02
C LEU A 54 20.38 0.94 20.28
N ILE A 55 21.64 1.02 20.74
CA ILE A 55 22.80 0.37 20.11
C ILE A 55 23.38 -0.64 21.08
N SER A 56 23.61 -1.86 20.62
CA SER A 56 24.35 -2.90 21.35
C SER A 56 25.74 -3.08 20.77
N ASP A 57 26.70 -3.47 21.61
CA ASP A 57 28.03 -3.92 21.21
C ASP A 57 28.05 -5.41 20.83
N ALA A 58 26.96 -6.14 21.10
CA ALA A 58 26.83 -7.57 20.83
C ALA A 58 25.81 -7.87 19.73
N PRO A 59 26.10 -8.85 18.84
CA PRO A 59 25.24 -9.19 17.70
C PRO A 59 23.88 -9.81 18.11
N ASN A 60 23.76 -10.28 19.34
CA ASN A 60 22.50 -10.79 19.89
C ASN A 60 21.64 -9.70 20.56
N GLY A 61 22.08 -8.43 20.52
CA GLY A 61 21.33 -7.32 21.09
C GLY A 61 21.31 -7.33 22.62
N GLY A 62 22.41 -7.77 23.25
CA GLY A 62 22.60 -7.85 24.69
C GLY A 62 22.59 -6.48 25.38
N ASN A 63 23.69 -6.09 26.03
CA ASN A 63 23.75 -4.77 26.67
C ASN A 63 23.58 -3.68 25.61
N SER A 64 22.66 -2.75 25.85
CA SER A 64 22.36 -1.67 24.92
C SER A 64 22.57 -0.32 25.58
N ILE A 65 23.15 0.61 24.85
CA ILE A 65 23.21 2.01 25.20
C ILE A 65 22.19 2.80 24.38
N LYS A 66 21.61 3.84 24.98
CA LYS A 66 20.86 4.84 24.24
C LYS A 66 21.81 5.92 23.76
N LEU A 67 21.95 6.04 22.44
CA LEU A 67 22.73 7.07 21.78
C LEU A 67 21.81 8.22 21.35
N PRO A 68 21.93 9.43 21.93
CA PRO A 68 21.08 10.56 21.55
C PRO A 68 21.26 10.94 20.08
N MET A 69 20.15 11.23 19.38
CA MET A 69 20.18 11.70 17.98
C MET A 69 21.12 12.89 17.78
N ALA A 70 21.10 13.83 18.73
CA ALA A 70 21.94 15.03 18.71
C ALA A 70 23.45 14.74 18.85
N SER A 71 23.87 13.49 19.07
CA SER A 71 25.29 13.10 19.12
C SER A 71 25.78 12.43 17.84
N ILE A 72 24.87 12.14 16.90
CA ILE A 72 25.13 11.43 15.65
C ILE A 72 25.33 12.44 14.53
N ARG A 73 26.46 12.37 13.83
CA ARG A 73 26.75 13.14 12.62
C ARG A 73 26.22 12.44 11.37
N ASP A 74 26.52 11.15 11.26
CA ASP A 74 26.11 10.30 10.14
C ASP A 74 26.02 8.84 10.59
N MET A 75 25.26 8.02 9.87
CA MET A 75 25.15 6.59 10.13
C MET A 75 24.98 5.78 8.84
N THR A 76 25.55 4.59 8.81
CA THR A 76 25.34 3.60 7.75
C THR A 76 24.83 2.32 8.39
N VAL A 77 23.63 1.90 8.02
CA VAL A 77 22.99 0.68 8.52
C VAL A 77 23.09 -0.39 7.43
N ASP A 78 23.59 -1.56 7.79
CA ASP A 78 23.67 -2.68 6.87
C ASP A 78 22.27 -3.13 6.44
N GLU A 79 22.16 -3.58 5.19
CA GLU A 79 20.91 -4.02 4.64
C GLU A 79 20.37 -5.27 5.38
N PRO A 80 19.10 -5.28 5.82
CA PRO A 80 18.51 -6.45 6.44
C PRO A 80 18.41 -7.60 5.44
N LYS A 81 18.59 -8.82 5.96
CA LYS A 81 18.42 -10.04 5.18
C LYS A 81 17.03 -10.08 4.53
N GLY A 82 16.99 -10.31 3.22
CA GLY A 82 15.75 -10.40 2.45
C GLY A 82 15.26 -9.07 1.86
N TRP A 83 15.84 -7.93 2.25
CA TRP A 83 15.48 -6.63 1.66
C TRP A 83 15.71 -6.57 0.15
N SER A 84 16.93 -6.90 -0.32
CA SER A 84 17.24 -6.98 -1.75
C SER A 84 16.27 -7.89 -2.51
N GLN A 85 15.88 -9.03 -1.94
CA GLN A 85 14.95 -9.96 -2.59
C GLN A 85 13.53 -9.37 -2.70
N ALA A 86 13.07 -8.68 -1.66
CA ALA A 86 11.79 -7.97 -1.66
C ALA A 86 11.77 -6.83 -2.68
N GLN A 87 12.86 -6.06 -2.77
CA GLN A 87 13.04 -5.02 -3.79
C GLN A 87 13.05 -5.59 -5.20
N GLN A 88 13.73 -6.72 -5.43
CA GLN A 88 13.72 -7.40 -6.73
C GLN A 88 12.32 -7.86 -7.12
N ASN A 89 11.57 -8.45 -6.19
CA ASN A 89 10.18 -8.85 -6.45
C ASN A 89 9.30 -7.64 -6.75
N TYR A 90 9.49 -6.53 -6.04
CA TYR A 90 8.77 -5.28 -6.30
C TYR A 90 9.06 -4.72 -7.68
N ALA A 91 10.34 -4.61 -8.04
CA ALA A 91 10.79 -4.11 -9.33
C ALA A 91 10.34 -5.00 -10.50
N ALA A 92 10.25 -6.31 -10.28
CA ALA A 92 9.74 -7.28 -11.26
C ALA A 92 8.21 -7.27 -11.39
N GLY A 93 7.48 -6.47 -10.60
CA GLY A 93 6.02 -6.46 -10.58
C GLY A 93 5.38 -7.64 -9.85
N ASN A 94 6.17 -8.46 -9.14
CA ASN A 94 5.71 -9.56 -8.30
C ASN A 94 5.16 -9.03 -6.95
N TYR A 95 4.23 -8.09 -7.00
CA TYR A 95 3.74 -7.35 -5.85
C TYR A 95 3.13 -8.25 -4.76
N SER A 96 2.54 -9.39 -5.14
CA SER A 96 1.98 -10.32 -4.15
C SER A 96 3.04 -10.99 -3.27
N GLU A 97 4.24 -11.21 -3.79
CA GLU A 97 5.32 -11.82 -3.02
C GLU A 97 6.14 -10.75 -2.29
N ALA A 98 6.39 -9.62 -2.96
CA ALA A 98 7.00 -8.45 -2.34
C ALA A 98 6.20 -7.97 -1.12
N GLU A 99 4.86 -7.95 -1.19
CA GLU A 99 4.00 -7.55 -0.08
C GLU A 99 4.26 -8.38 1.18
N LYS A 100 4.31 -9.72 1.05
CA LYS A 100 4.55 -10.62 2.18
C LYS A 100 5.94 -10.41 2.78
N GLN A 101 6.94 -10.26 1.93
CA GLN A 101 8.33 -10.06 2.36
C GLN A 101 8.49 -8.73 3.08
N PHE A 102 7.92 -7.65 2.56
CA PHE A 102 7.92 -6.35 3.23
C PHE A 102 7.05 -6.32 4.49
N ALA A 103 5.93 -7.04 4.53
CA ALA A 103 5.14 -7.20 5.75
C ALA A 103 5.96 -7.86 6.86
N GLN A 104 6.65 -8.95 6.54
CA GLN A 104 7.53 -9.66 7.47
C GLN A 104 8.67 -8.76 7.96
N LEU A 105 9.38 -8.08 7.05
CA LEU A 105 10.44 -7.13 7.40
C LEU A 105 9.89 -5.98 8.28
N GLY A 106 8.69 -5.49 8.00
CA GLY A 106 8.06 -4.45 8.81
C GLY A 106 7.64 -4.92 10.21
N ASP A 107 7.31 -6.20 10.37
CA ASP A 107 7.04 -6.81 11.69
C ASP A 107 8.35 -7.03 12.46
N GLU A 108 9.38 -7.53 11.79
CA GLU A 108 10.71 -7.76 12.35
C GLU A 108 11.35 -6.44 12.82
N PHE A 109 11.37 -5.42 11.96
CA PHE A 109 11.99 -4.13 12.26
C PHE A 109 11.02 -3.10 12.84
N VAL A 110 9.93 -3.54 13.49
CA VAL A 110 8.92 -2.63 14.08
C VAL A 110 9.54 -1.67 15.11
N LYS A 111 10.57 -2.10 15.85
CA LYS A 111 11.28 -1.27 16.83
C LYS A 111 12.13 -0.17 16.19
N LEU A 112 12.35 -0.23 14.87
CA LEU A 112 13.10 0.76 14.10
C LEU A 112 12.20 1.77 13.40
N VAL A 113 10.87 1.62 13.47
CA VAL A 113 9.90 2.54 12.85
C VAL A 113 10.10 4.01 13.26
N PRO A 114 10.46 4.35 14.52
CA PRO A 114 10.72 5.74 14.88
C PRO A 114 11.93 6.36 14.16
N MET A 115 12.84 5.55 13.62
CA MET A 115 13.99 6.02 12.85
C MET A 115 13.53 6.56 11.49
N GLN A 116 13.93 7.78 11.18
CA GLN A 116 13.64 8.39 9.87
C GLN A 116 14.25 7.54 8.76
N ASP A 117 13.43 7.19 7.77
CA ASP A 117 13.83 6.38 6.61
C ASP A 117 14.48 5.05 7.00
N GLY A 118 14.19 4.55 8.20
CA GLY A 118 14.67 3.26 8.65
C GLY A 118 13.98 2.10 7.94
N TYR A 119 14.67 0.96 7.87
CA TYR A 119 14.15 -0.24 7.21
C TYR A 119 12.78 -0.70 7.73
N GLY A 120 12.45 -0.45 9.01
CA GLY A 120 11.10 -0.69 9.54
C GLY A 120 10.03 0.16 8.85
N SER A 121 10.24 1.48 8.75
CA SER A 121 9.30 2.40 8.08
C SER A 121 9.27 2.18 6.57
N LEU A 122 10.42 1.97 5.93
CA LEU A 122 10.50 1.69 4.50
C LEU A 122 9.82 0.37 4.14
N ALA A 123 10.01 -0.69 4.94
CA ALA A 123 9.30 -1.96 4.72
C ALA A 123 7.78 -1.75 4.74
N ARG A 124 7.24 -0.98 5.69
CA ARG A 124 5.82 -0.64 5.71
C ARG A 124 5.37 0.16 4.50
N LEU A 125 6.16 1.15 4.08
CA LEU A 125 5.86 1.91 2.87
C LEU A 125 5.75 1.00 1.64
N TYR A 126 6.74 0.14 1.42
CA TYR A 126 6.73 -0.78 0.28
C TYR A 126 5.62 -1.82 0.38
N GLN A 127 5.29 -2.31 1.57
CA GLN A 127 4.10 -3.15 1.79
C GLN A 127 2.84 -2.42 1.30
N PHE A 128 2.65 -1.15 1.68
CA PHE A 128 1.50 -0.35 1.29
C PHE A 128 1.43 -0.13 -0.22
N LEU A 129 2.57 0.21 -0.84
CA LEU A 129 2.67 0.34 -2.29
C LEU A 129 2.32 -0.96 -3.02
N CYS A 130 2.75 -2.12 -2.50
CA CYS A 130 2.35 -3.42 -3.07
C CYS A 130 0.84 -3.63 -2.98
N LEU A 131 0.23 -3.38 -1.82
CA LEU A 131 -1.22 -3.52 -1.62
C LEU A 131 -2.01 -2.61 -2.55
N GLN A 132 -1.55 -1.37 -2.75
CA GLN A 132 -2.10 -0.44 -3.73
C GLN A 132 -2.01 -0.99 -5.16
N LYS A 133 -0.84 -1.47 -5.58
CA LYS A 133 -0.63 -2.02 -6.93
C LYS A 133 -1.50 -3.24 -7.21
N LEU A 134 -1.69 -4.09 -6.19
CA LEU A 134 -2.60 -5.26 -6.24
C LEU A 134 -4.09 -4.90 -6.22
N GLY A 135 -4.45 -3.65 -5.93
CA GLY A 135 -5.84 -3.23 -5.75
C GLY A 135 -6.48 -3.74 -4.45
N ARG A 136 -5.69 -4.22 -3.49
CA ARG A 136 -6.14 -4.73 -2.18
C ARG A 136 -6.34 -3.58 -1.19
N TYR A 137 -7.20 -2.63 -1.53
CA TYR A 137 -7.33 -1.37 -0.78
C TYR A 137 -7.87 -1.56 0.65
N ALA A 138 -8.73 -2.54 0.89
CA ALA A 138 -9.20 -2.87 2.24
C ALA A 138 -8.04 -3.35 3.13
N ASP A 139 -7.16 -4.19 2.59
CA ASP A 139 -5.95 -4.66 3.29
C ASP A 139 -4.95 -3.52 3.51
N LEU A 140 -4.77 -2.64 2.51
CA LEU A 140 -3.98 -1.41 2.64
C LEU A 140 -4.46 -0.56 3.82
N SER A 141 -5.78 -0.30 3.88
CA SER A 141 -6.39 0.48 4.96
C SER A 141 -6.13 -0.17 6.32
N LYS A 142 -6.32 -1.49 6.42
CA LYS A 142 -6.05 -2.24 7.66
C LYS A 142 -4.58 -2.09 8.08
N ALA A 143 -3.65 -2.26 7.15
CA ALA A 143 -2.21 -2.17 7.42
C ALA A 143 -1.78 -0.75 7.81
N MET A 144 -2.33 0.28 7.17
CA MET A 144 -2.08 1.69 7.54
C MET A 144 -2.66 2.03 8.92
N ASN A 145 -3.84 1.53 9.27
CA ASN A 145 -4.42 1.76 10.60
C ASN A 145 -3.60 1.15 11.73
N GLN A 146 -2.90 0.03 11.49
CA GLN A 146 -1.99 -0.56 12.48
C GLN A 146 -0.81 0.36 12.81
N GLN A 147 -0.43 1.26 11.90
CA GLN A 147 0.64 2.23 12.13
C GLN A 147 0.16 3.51 12.84
N LEU A 148 -1.12 3.65 13.18
CA LEU A 148 -1.60 4.80 13.96
C LEU A 148 -0.97 4.83 15.36
N ALA A 149 -0.71 3.66 15.95
CA ALA A 149 -0.05 3.54 17.25
C ALA A 149 1.48 3.76 17.16
N ASN A 150 2.08 3.48 15.99
CA ASN A 150 3.50 3.62 15.72
C ASN A 150 3.70 4.43 14.43
N PRO A 151 3.61 5.77 14.49
CA PRO A 151 3.69 6.61 13.31
C PRO A 151 4.98 6.39 12.53
N LEU A 152 4.85 6.20 11.22
CA LEU A 152 6.00 6.04 10.33
C LEU A 152 6.75 7.37 10.21
N ASN A 153 8.08 7.30 10.25
CA ASN A 153 8.95 8.47 10.14
C ASN A 153 9.66 8.48 8.78
N PHE A 154 9.27 9.42 7.91
CA PHE A 154 9.83 9.55 6.56
C PHE A 154 10.52 10.89 6.36
N GLY A 155 11.61 10.88 5.61
CA GLY A 155 12.22 12.06 5.03
C GLY A 155 11.41 12.63 3.86
N PRO A 156 11.82 13.79 3.33
CA PRO A 156 11.11 14.45 2.24
C PRO A 156 10.93 13.58 1.00
N HIS A 157 11.87 12.66 0.74
CA HIS A 157 11.85 11.77 -0.42
C HIS A 157 10.64 10.82 -0.42
N TYR A 158 10.33 10.20 0.72
CA TYR A 158 9.26 9.19 0.85
C TYR A 158 7.93 9.77 1.33
N THR A 159 7.95 10.99 1.88
CA THR A 159 6.75 11.65 2.40
C THR A 159 5.67 11.80 1.34
N GLU A 160 6.03 12.15 0.10
CA GLU A 160 5.05 12.32 -0.97
C GLU A 160 4.33 11.02 -1.34
N ASP A 161 5.06 9.90 -1.42
CA ASP A 161 4.48 8.60 -1.73
C ASP A 161 3.57 8.11 -0.60
N PHE A 162 3.93 8.38 0.66
CA PHE A 162 3.07 8.09 1.80
C PHE A 162 1.78 8.94 1.79
N VAL A 163 1.88 10.24 1.46
CA VAL A 163 0.70 11.11 1.31
C VAL A 163 -0.21 10.62 0.19
N ASP A 164 0.34 10.13 -0.91
CA ASP A 164 -0.45 9.57 -2.02
C ASP A 164 -1.25 8.34 -1.57
N LEU A 165 -0.69 7.51 -0.69
CA LEU A 165 -1.37 6.34 -0.11
C LEU A 165 -2.58 6.68 0.77
N GLU A 166 -2.66 7.89 1.36
CA GLU A 166 -3.81 8.29 2.18
C GLU A 166 -5.13 8.23 1.39
N GLY A 167 -5.12 8.68 0.13
CA GLY A 167 -6.30 8.62 -0.74
C GLY A 167 -6.76 7.18 -0.99
N TRP A 168 -5.81 6.27 -1.22
CA TRP A 168 -6.08 4.85 -1.41
C TRP A 168 -6.58 4.16 -0.13
N ASN A 169 -6.10 4.60 1.03
CA ASN A 169 -6.62 4.18 2.32
C ASN A 169 -8.09 4.59 2.53
N TRP A 170 -8.46 5.84 2.21
CA TRP A 170 -9.87 6.27 2.29
C TRP A 170 -10.76 5.50 1.33
N LEU A 171 -10.26 5.23 0.11
CA LEU A 171 -10.93 4.34 -0.84
C LEU A 171 -11.14 2.94 -0.23
N GLY A 172 -10.11 2.36 0.39
CA GLY A 172 -10.17 1.04 1.03
C GLY A 172 -11.13 0.94 2.22
N LYS A 173 -11.37 2.07 2.90
CA LYS A 173 -12.39 2.19 3.96
C LYS A 173 -13.79 2.42 3.44
N GLU A 174 -13.93 2.71 2.15
CA GLU A 174 -15.17 3.23 1.56
C GLU A 174 -15.68 4.50 2.26
N ASP A 175 -14.76 5.28 2.84
CA ASP A 175 -15.07 6.56 3.48
C ASP A 175 -15.10 7.68 2.43
N TRP A 176 -16.25 7.82 1.77
CA TRP A 176 -16.44 8.76 0.67
C TRP A 176 -16.33 10.23 1.11
N GLN A 177 -16.59 10.54 2.38
CA GLN A 177 -16.46 11.90 2.90
C GLN A 177 -14.99 12.25 3.10
N ALA A 178 -14.21 11.37 3.73
CA ALA A 178 -12.77 11.57 3.91
C ALA A 178 -12.04 11.55 2.56
N LEU A 179 -12.42 10.66 1.64
CA LEU A 179 -11.86 10.63 0.28
C LEU A 179 -12.11 11.94 -0.48
N GLY A 180 -13.35 12.44 -0.46
CA GLY A 180 -13.68 13.72 -1.09
C GLY A 180 -12.91 14.89 -0.48
N THR A 181 -12.73 14.88 0.84
CA THR A 181 -11.91 15.88 1.56
C THR A 181 -10.44 15.80 1.16
N PHE A 182 -9.89 14.60 1.03
CA PHE A 182 -8.53 14.37 0.57
C PHE A 182 -8.31 14.91 -0.86
N ILE A 183 -9.19 14.54 -1.80
CA ILE A 183 -9.11 14.96 -3.22
C ILE A 183 -9.09 16.48 -3.34
N LYS A 184 -9.99 17.17 -2.62
CA LYS A 184 -10.12 18.64 -2.66
C LYS A 184 -8.84 19.39 -2.24
N LYS A 185 -7.94 18.78 -1.46
CA LYS A 185 -6.64 19.38 -1.12
C LYS A 185 -5.78 19.63 -2.36
N PHE A 186 -6.00 18.85 -3.42
CA PHE A 186 -5.24 18.88 -4.67
C PHE A 186 -5.96 19.61 -5.79
N GLU A 187 -7.23 19.99 -5.61
CA GLU A 187 -7.96 20.78 -6.59
C GLU A 187 -7.46 22.22 -6.60
N ASP A 188 -7.44 22.82 -7.78
CA ASP A 188 -7.10 24.23 -8.01
C ASP A 188 -8.40 25.05 -8.13
N VAL A 189 -8.25 26.37 -8.24
CA VAL A 189 -9.36 27.27 -8.54
C VAL A 189 -10.06 26.85 -9.83
N ASN A 190 -11.40 26.96 -9.85
CA ASN A 190 -12.22 26.62 -11.02
C ASN A 190 -12.86 27.89 -11.63
N PRO A 191 -12.07 28.84 -12.16
CA PRO A 191 -12.59 30.12 -12.67
C PRO A 191 -13.47 29.92 -13.91
N LEU A 192 -13.21 28.86 -14.68
CA LEU A 192 -13.95 28.51 -15.88
C LEU A 192 -15.28 27.79 -15.59
N LYS A 193 -15.62 27.55 -14.32
CA LYS A 193 -16.82 26.81 -13.89
C LYS A 193 -16.97 25.48 -14.63
N LEU A 194 -15.84 24.78 -14.82
CA LEU A 194 -15.84 23.43 -15.38
C LEU A 194 -16.69 22.51 -14.51
N PRO A 195 -17.27 21.43 -15.07
CA PRO A 195 -18.06 20.46 -14.31
C PRO A 195 -17.33 19.91 -13.08
N GLN A 196 -16.00 19.89 -13.12
CA GLN A 196 -15.14 19.57 -11.99
C GLN A 196 -13.94 20.53 -11.95
N ALA A 197 -13.47 20.89 -10.75
CA ALA A 197 -12.28 21.70 -10.60
C ALA A 197 -11.06 20.99 -11.20
N PRO A 198 -10.16 21.70 -11.89
CA PRO A 198 -8.90 21.10 -12.32
C PRO A 198 -8.04 20.76 -11.09
N PHE A 199 -7.12 19.81 -11.21
CA PHE A 199 -6.10 19.60 -10.20
C PHE A 199 -5.00 20.65 -10.33
N LYS A 200 -4.34 20.95 -9.21
CA LYS A 200 -3.08 21.71 -9.17
C LYS A 200 -2.03 21.03 -10.06
N ARG A 201 -1.03 21.80 -10.49
CA ARG A 201 0.08 21.26 -11.27
C ARG A 201 0.89 20.26 -10.43
N LEU A 202 0.78 18.97 -10.77
CA LEU A 202 1.45 17.85 -10.11
C LEU A 202 2.11 16.95 -11.16
N ARG A 203 2.96 16.00 -10.72
CA ARG A 203 3.53 14.95 -11.58
C ARG A 203 2.43 14.09 -12.22
N SER A 204 2.61 13.66 -13.47
CA SER A 204 1.57 12.96 -14.25
C SER A 204 1.04 11.70 -13.57
N SER A 205 1.89 10.88 -12.95
CA SER A 205 1.49 9.66 -12.22
C SER A 205 0.58 9.97 -11.02
N ARG A 206 0.86 11.06 -10.31
CA ARG A 206 0.04 11.54 -9.20
C ARG A 206 -1.30 12.09 -9.70
N LEU A 207 -1.29 12.85 -10.80
CA LEU A 207 -2.53 13.32 -11.44
C LEU A 207 -3.40 12.15 -11.90
N ALA A 208 -2.81 11.12 -12.50
CA ALA A 208 -3.54 9.92 -12.91
C ALA A 208 -4.19 9.22 -11.70
N SER A 209 -3.44 9.04 -10.62
CA SER A 209 -3.94 8.46 -9.37
C SER A 209 -5.09 9.29 -8.77
N LEU A 210 -4.95 10.62 -8.73
CA LEU A 210 -6.00 11.53 -8.24
C LEU A 210 -7.24 11.53 -9.13
N CYS A 211 -7.07 11.48 -10.46
CA CYS A 211 -8.17 11.29 -11.40
C CYS A 211 -8.90 9.98 -11.13
N TYR A 212 -8.19 8.87 -10.96
CA TYR A 212 -8.81 7.60 -10.63
C TYR A 212 -9.58 7.65 -9.31
N LEU A 213 -8.96 8.18 -8.24
CA LEU A 213 -9.61 8.31 -6.94
C LEU A 213 -10.86 9.20 -7.01
N ARG A 214 -10.79 10.31 -7.73
CA ARG A 214 -11.94 11.20 -7.95
C ARG A 214 -13.02 10.55 -8.80
N ALA A 215 -12.65 9.74 -9.80
CA ALA A 215 -13.60 8.97 -10.59
C ALA A 215 -14.39 7.99 -9.70
N VAL A 216 -13.69 7.21 -8.86
CA VAL A 216 -14.35 6.28 -7.93
C VAL A 216 -15.23 7.03 -6.92
N TRP A 217 -14.77 8.16 -6.40
CA TRP A 217 -15.56 9.00 -5.50
C TRP A 217 -16.82 9.56 -6.18
N ASN A 218 -16.71 10.05 -7.42
CA ASN A 218 -17.85 10.53 -8.19
C ASN A 218 -18.85 9.40 -8.47
N GLU A 219 -18.37 8.21 -8.85
CA GLU A 219 -19.20 7.05 -9.15
C GLU A 219 -19.92 6.53 -7.90
N ARG A 220 -19.16 6.23 -6.84
CA ARG A 220 -19.66 5.51 -5.67
C ARG A 220 -20.19 6.43 -4.59
N GLY A 221 -19.49 7.53 -4.32
CA GLY A 221 -19.84 8.50 -3.28
C GLY A 221 -20.88 9.53 -3.74
N GLN A 222 -20.68 10.15 -4.91
CA GLN A 222 -21.57 11.21 -5.41
C GLN A 222 -22.67 10.72 -6.34
N LYS A 223 -22.60 9.47 -6.84
CA LYS A 223 -23.51 8.90 -7.85
C LYS A 223 -23.59 9.74 -9.14
N GLN A 224 -22.44 10.26 -9.58
CA GLN A 224 -22.28 11.09 -10.78
C GLN A 224 -21.45 10.34 -11.83
N PRO A 225 -22.05 9.37 -12.55
CA PRO A 225 -21.31 8.48 -13.46
C PRO A 225 -20.69 9.23 -14.66
N ASP A 226 -21.25 10.35 -15.10
CA ASP A 226 -20.68 11.15 -16.19
C ASP A 226 -19.36 11.83 -15.77
N LEU A 227 -19.31 12.34 -14.55
CA LEU A 227 -18.10 12.92 -13.98
C LEU A 227 -17.05 11.85 -13.70
N ALA A 228 -17.49 10.68 -13.21
CA ALA A 228 -16.61 9.53 -13.04
C ALA A 228 -15.99 9.07 -14.36
N LEU A 229 -16.80 8.93 -15.41
CA LEU A 229 -16.35 8.51 -16.73
C LEU A 229 -15.28 9.45 -17.30
N MET A 230 -15.46 10.77 -17.14
CA MET A 230 -14.48 11.76 -17.55
C MET A 230 -13.13 11.56 -16.84
N ASP A 231 -13.13 11.35 -15.52
CA ASP A 231 -11.89 11.18 -14.78
C ASP A 231 -11.25 9.80 -14.96
N TYR A 232 -12.02 8.73 -15.20
CA TYR A 232 -11.44 7.44 -15.60
C TYR A 232 -10.70 7.56 -16.94
N HIS A 233 -11.26 8.25 -17.93
CA HIS A 233 -10.56 8.53 -19.20
C HIS A 233 -9.30 9.37 -19.00
N ARG A 234 -9.33 10.37 -18.11
CA ARG A 234 -8.14 11.16 -17.77
C ARG A 234 -7.06 10.31 -17.10
N ALA A 235 -7.43 9.50 -16.12
CA ALA A 235 -6.50 8.59 -15.44
C ALA A 235 -5.83 7.64 -16.45
N LEU A 236 -6.63 7.03 -17.33
CA LEU A 236 -6.14 6.20 -18.44
C LEU A 236 -5.16 6.95 -19.35
N THR A 237 -5.47 8.19 -19.74
CA THR A 237 -4.64 8.94 -20.69
C THR A 237 -3.34 9.44 -20.07
N LEU A 238 -3.40 9.92 -18.83
CA LEU A 238 -2.26 10.49 -18.12
C LEU A 238 -1.20 9.44 -17.75
N ASP A 239 -1.62 8.20 -17.53
CA ASP A 239 -0.74 7.11 -17.09
C ASP A 239 -0.47 6.07 -18.17
N LEU A 240 -0.86 6.36 -19.41
CA LEU A 240 -0.69 5.43 -20.53
C LEU A 240 0.78 5.08 -20.73
N GLY A 241 1.14 3.83 -20.39
CA GLY A 241 2.51 3.31 -20.48
C GLY A 241 3.34 3.38 -19.20
N SER A 242 2.85 4.02 -18.13
CA SER A 242 3.57 4.16 -16.85
C SER A 242 3.09 3.15 -15.79
N ASP A 243 1.77 3.07 -15.55
CA ASP A 243 1.16 2.08 -14.65
C ASP A 243 0.05 1.33 -15.41
N SER A 244 0.41 0.20 -16.01
CA SER A 244 -0.55 -0.66 -16.73
C SER A 244 -1.70 -1.13 -15.83
N GLY A 245 -1.46 -1.28 -14.52
CA GLY A 245 -2.46 -1.65 -13.54
C GLY A 245 -3.51 -0.55 -13.35
N LEU A 246 -3.09 0.70 -13.17
CA LEU A 246 -4.01 1.84 -13.04
C LEU A 246 -4.79 2.08 -14.33
N VAL A 247 -4.12 2.04 -15.49
CA VAL A 247 -4.78 2.21 -16.79
C VAL A 247 -5.83 1.13 -17.01
N ARG A 248 -5.50 -0.14 -16.74
CA ARG A 248 -6.46 -1.26 -16.87
C ARG A 248 -7.65 -1.08 -15.93
N ARG A 249 -7.43 -0.76 -14.65
CA ARG A 249 -8.51 -0.51 -13.69
C ARG A 249 -9.41 0.64 -14.15
N SER A 250 -8.83 1.72 -14.65
CA SER A 250 -9.56 2.86 -15.19
C SER A 250 -10.39 2.48 -16.41
N ALA A 251 -9.82 1.69 -17.33
CA ALA A 251 -10.49 1.25 -18.54
C ALA A 251 -11.67 0.30 -18.24
N ILE A 252 -11.50 -0.66 -17.33
CA ILE A 252 -12.58 -1.55 -16.90
C ILE A 252 -13.70 -0.77 -16.22
N ALA A 253 -13.37 0.17 -15.31
CA ALA A 253 -14.38 0.98 -14.63
C ALA A 253 -15.15 1.90 -15.62
N ALA A 254 -14.44 2.51 -16.57
CA ALA A 254 -15.06 3.28 -17.65
C ALA A 254 -15.96 2.39 -18.53
N LEU A 255 -15.57 1.14 -18.79
CA LEU A 255 -16.32 0.20 -19.61
C LEU A 255 -17.61 -0.24 -18.92
N LEU A 256 -17.59 -0.47 -17.61
CA LEU A 256 -18.79 -0.73 -16.80
C LEU A 256 -19.81 0.41 -16.89
N ILE A 257 -19.36 1.66 -16.75
CA ILE A 257 -20.24 2.84 -16.89
C ILE A 257 -20.76 2.95 -18.32
N THR A 258 -19.90 2.72 -19.32
CA THR A 258 -20.27 2.80 -20.74
C THR A 258 -21.30 1.72 -21.10
N GLU A 259 -21.15 0.50 -20.58
CA GLU A 259 -22.12 -0.59 -20.78
C GLU A 259 -23.50 -0.26 -20.21
N ALA A 260 -23.55 0.28 -18.99
CA ALA A 260 -24.82 0.72 -18.39
C ALA A 260 -25.51 1.79 -19.27
N LYS A 261 -24.73 2.69 -19.88
CA LYS A 261 -25.24 3.70 -20.82
C LYS A 261 -25.71 3.08 -22.14
N ILE A 262 -25.00 2.10 -22.68
CA ILE A 262 -25.42 1.35 -23.89
C ILE A 262 -26.74 0.62 -23.62
N ALA A 263 -26.90 0.00 -22.45
CA ALA A 263 -28.16 -0.65 -22.09
C ALA A 263 -29.34 0.34 -22.09
N ALA A 264 -29.11 1.59 -21.68
CA ALA A 264 -30.11 2.66 -21.71
C ALA A 264 -30.32 3.25 -23.12
N ALA A 265 -29.32 3.18 -24.00
CA ALA A 265 -29.35 3.70 -25.37
C ALA A 265 -28.69 2.73 -26.37
N PRO A 266 -29.33 1.60 -26.71
CA PRO A 266 -28.67 0.50 -27.45
C PRO A 266 -28.20 0.85 -28.87
N ASN A 267 -28.79 1.89 -29.46
CA ASN A 267 -28.50 2.32 -30.83
C ASN A 267 -27.48 3.49 -30.88
N ASP A 268 -26.89 3.88 -29.75
CA ASP A 268 -25.87 4.93 -29.74
C ASP A 268 -24.51 4.37 -30.20
N GLU A 269 -24.19 4.61 -31.48
CA GLU A 269 -22.93 4.20 -32.09
C GLU A 269 -21.69 4.80 -31.40
N ARG A 270 -21.81 5.98 -30.77
CA ARG A 270 -20.67 6.61 -30.09
C ARG A 270 -20.31 5.83 -28.84
N LEU A 271 -21.32 5.40 -28.07
CA LEU A 271 -21.11 4.55 -26.90
C LEU A 271 -20.53 3.19 -27.30
N ALA A 272 -21.02 2.59 -28.40
CA ALA A 272 -20.48 1.33 -28.92
C ALA A 272 -19.00 1.47 -29.32
N LYS A 273 -18.62 2.54 -30.02
CA LYS A 273 -17.22 2.84 -30.38
C LYS A 273 -16.36 3.07 -29.15
N GLN A 274 -16.85 3.79 -28.16
CA GLN A 274 -16.15 4.01 -26.90
C GLN A 274 -15.91 2.70 -26.14
N ALA A 275 -16.92 1.84 -26.03
CA ALA A 275 -16.80 0.53 -25.39
C ALA A 275 -15.76 -0.35 -26.11
N LYS A 276 -15.76 -0.34 -27.46
CA LYS A 276 -14.74 -1.03 -28.26
C LYS A 276 -13.33 -0.51 -27.98
N SER A 277 -13.13 0.81 -27.97
CA SER A 277 -11.82 1.41 -27.64
C SER A 277 -11.34 1.04 -26.24
N LEU A 278 -12.21 1.08 -25.24
CA LEU A 278 -11.86 0.68 -23.86
C LEU A 278 -11.52 -0.82 -23.76
N ALA A 279 -12.27 -1.67 -24.47
CA ALA A 279 -12.00 -3.10 -24.53
C ALA A 279 -10.64 -3.40 -25.19
N LEU A 280 -10.29 -2.68 -26.26
CA LEU A 280 -8.98 -2.78 -26.91
C LEU A 280 -7.84 -2.38 -25.96
N VAL A 281 -7.98 -1.26 -25.23
CA VAL A 281 -6.99 -0.83 -24.25
C VAL A 281 -6.77 -1.90 -23.17
N CYS A 282 -7.85 -2.47 -22.62
CA CYS A 282 -7.76 -3.55 -21.64
C CYS A 282 -7.02 -4.79 -22.17
N ARG A 283 -7.31 -5.19 -23.42
CA ARG A 283 -6.67 -6.35 -24.07
C ARG A 283 -5.18 -6.09 -24.31
N ASP A 284 -4.85 -4.92 -24.88
CA ASP A 284 -3.51 -4.64 -25.37
C ASP A 284 -2.53 -4.32 -24.24
N LEU A 285 -2.99 -3.67 -23.17
CA LEU A 285 -2.12 -3.30 -22.03
C LEU A 285 -2.07 -4.32 -20.91
N GLY A 286 -3.08 -5.19 -20.79
CA GLY A 286 -3.14 -6.15 -19.70
C GLY A 286 -2.66 -7.57 -20.05
N GLY A 287 -2.42 -7.85 -21.33
CA GLY A 287 -2.03 -9.19 -21.79
C GLY A 287 -3.20 -10.18 -21.86
N PRO A 288 -2.91 -11.47 -22.13
CA PRO A 288 -3.95 -12.49 -22.29
C PRO A 288 -4.84 -12.62 -21.04
N GLY A 289 -6.16 -12.54 -21.23
CA GLY A 289 -7.15 -12.65 -20.15
C GLY A 289 -7.38 -11.38 -19.32
N ALA A 290 -6.79 -10.25 -19.72
CA ALA A 290 -6.97 -9.00 -18.99
C ALA A 290 -8.33 -8.32 -19.18
N LEU A 291 -8.99 -8.54 -20.32
CA LEU A 291 -10.36 -8.11 -20.54
C LEU A 291 -11.30 -9.14 -19.88
N PRO A 292 -12.19 -8.72 -18.96
CA PRO A 292 -13.23 -9.61 -18.44
C PRO A 292 -14.10 -10.20 -19.56
N LYS A 293 -14.50 -11.47 -19.42
CA LYS A 293 -15.20 -12.23 -20.48
C LYS A 293 -16.49 -11.56 -20.94
N GLU A 294 -17.22 -10.94 -20.02
CA GLU A 294 -18.45 -10.20 -20.27
C GLU A 294 -18.27 -9.05 -21.28
N PHE A 295 -17.04 -8.54 -21.41
CA PHE A 295 -16.70 -7.42 -22.28
C PHE A 295 -16.07 -7.84 -23.62
N GLU A 296 -15.75 -9.11 -23.83
CA GLU A 296 -15.20 -9.61 -25.10
C GLU A 296 -16.15 -9.35 -26.28
N LYS A 297 -17.45 -9.21 -26.02
CA LYS A 297 -18.46 -8.84 -27.03
C LYS A 297 -18.14 -7.52 -27.75
N TYR A 298 -17.45 -6.59 -27.09
CA TYR A 298 -17.08 -5.29 -27.67
C TYR A 298 -15.84 -5.36 -28.59
N LEU A 299 -15.15 -6.51 -28.64
CA LEU A 299 -14.02 -6.71 -29.57
C LEU A 299 -14.46 -7.22 -30.95
N LYS A 300 -15.70 -7.69 -31.08
CA LYS A 300 -16.28 -8.14 -32.35
C LYS A 300 -16.64 -6.93 -33.24
#